data_AF-A0A9C9Z8Q0-F1
#
_entry.id   AF-A0A9C9Z8Q0-F1
#
_cell.length_a   1.000
_cell.length_b   1.000
_cell.length_c   1.000
_cell.angle_alpha   90.00
_cell.angle_beta   90.00
_cell.angle_gamma   90.00
#
_symmetry.space_group_name_H-M   'P 1'
#
loop_
_entity.id
_entity.type
_entity.pdbx_description
1 polymer ?
#
loop_
_entity_poly.entity_id
_entity_poly.type
_entity_poly.pdbx_seq_one_letter_code
_entity_poly.pdbx_strand_id
1 'polypeptide(L)' 'MKVKQQPVIGAWYVNSNCQFLRVWAMVLDHGKPNRVVLSYLSGTRQSVSLADWHALDLRRYPQKKQKQGVPSMA' A
#
# COMPACT_ATOMS: atom_id res chain seq x y z
N MET A 1 -12.07 1.45 -14.30
CA MET A 1 -10.98 0.53 -13.90
C MET A 1 -10.36 1.06 -12.61
N LYS A 2 -10.39 0.29 -11.50
CA LYS A 2 -9.63 0.67 -10.29
C LYS A 2 -8.15 0.42 -10.59
N VAL A 3 -7.31 1.44 -10.49
CA VAL A 3 -5.85 1.28 -10.61
C VAL A 3 -5.41 0.39 -9.45
N LYS A 4 -4.87 -0.80 -9.76
CA LYS A 4 -4.37 -1.73 -8.75
C LYS A 4 -3.14 -1.12 -8.09
N GLN A 5 -3.27 -0.70 -6.83
CA GLN A 5 -2.15 -0.15 -6.07
C GLN A 5 -1.09 -1.22 -5.84
N GLN A 6 0.15 -0.97 -6.24
CA GLN A 6 1.25 -1.90 -5.99
C GLN A 6 1.76 -1.77 -4.55
N PRO A 7 1.94 -2.87 -3.80
CA PRO A 7 2.51 -2.83 -2.47
C PRO A 7 3.96 -2.35 -2.52
N VAL A 8 4.33 -1.47 -1.59
CA VAL A 8 5.69 -0.91 -1.48
C VAL A 8 6.22 -1.20 -0.09
N ILE A 9 7.26 -2.03 -0.01
CA ILE A 9 7.93 -2.38 1.25
C ILE A 9 8.38 -1.11 1.97
N GLY A 10 8.15 -1.07 3.27
CA GLY A 10 8.47 0.04 4.14
C GLY A 10 7.43 1.16 4.13
N ALA A 11 6.53 1.24 3.15
CA ALA A 11 5.51 2.27 3.07
C ALA A 11 4.36 2.04 4.07
N TRP A 12 3.80 3.14 4.55
CA TRP A 12 2.64 3.16 5.45
C TRP A 12 1.36 3.38 4.67
N TYR A 13 0.29 2.75 5.14
CA TYR A 13 -1.05 2.85 4.61
C TYR A 13 -2.05 2.98 5.75
N VAL A 14 -3.19 3.59 5.45
CA VAL A 14 -4.37 3.64 6.31
C VAL A 14 -5.50 2.91 5.59
N ASN A 15 -6.15 1.96 6.27
CA ASN A 15 -7.33 1.27 5.73
C ASN A 15 -8.64 2.03 6.02
N SER A 16 -9.76 1.53 5.50
CA SER A 16 -11.10 2.10 5.74
C SER A 16 -11.51 2.17 7.21
N ASN A 17 -10.91 1.34 8.06
CA ASN A 17 -11.16 1.30 9.52
C ASN A 17 -10.22 2.25 10.29
N CYS A 18 -9.53 3.16 9.59
CA CYS A 18 -8.56 4.10 10.16
C CYS A 18 -7.37 3.43 10.86
N GLN A 19 -7.06 2.16 10.53
CA GLN A 19 -5.91 1.47 11.08
C GLN A 19 -4.66 1.75 10.23
N PHE A 20 -3.57 2.09 10.90
CA PHE A 20 -2.26 2.21 10.28
C PHE A 20 -1.59 0.85 10.15
N LEU A 21 -1.09 0.59 8.95
CA LEU A 21 -0.33 -0.61 8.64
C LEU A 21 0.86 -0.28 7.74
N ARG A 22 1.96 -0.99 7.97
CA ARG A 22 3.17 -0.91 7.16
C ARG A 22 3.28 -2.17 6.32
N VAL A 23 3.68 -2.04 5.06
CA VAL A 23 4.13 -3.21 4.30
C VAL A 23 5.51 -3.59 4.83
N TRP A 24 5.58 -4.68 5.58
CA TRP A 24 6.81 -5.15 6.22
C TRP A 24 7.68 -5.94 5.23
N ALA A 25 7.06 -6.82 4.44
CA ALA A 25 7.76 -7.62 3.42
C ALA A 25 6.83 -8.01 2.27
N MET A 26 7.44 -8.52 1.21
CA MET A 26 6.75 -9.15 0.09
C MET A 26 7.35 -10.54 -0.11
N VAL A 27 6.49 -11.56 -0.12
CA VAL A 27 6.91 -12.94 -0.35
C VAL A 27 6.86 -13.20 -1.85
N LEU A 28 7.97 -13.67 -2.38
CA LEU A 28 8.08 -14.08 -3.77
C LEU A 28 7.86 -15.59 -3.87
N ASP A 29 7.21 -16.00 -4.95
CA ASP A 29 7.07 -17.38 -5.37
C ASP A 29 7.50 -17.48 -6.83
N HIS A 30 8.45 -18.36 -7.13
CA HIS A 30 9.11 -18.45 -8.44
C HIS A 30 9.56 -17.08 -9.00
N GLY A 31 10.11 -16.21 -8.13
CA GLY A 31 10.57 -14.87 -8.50
C GLY A 31 9.47 -13.83 -8.74
N LYS A 32 8.19 -14.18 -8.54
CA LYS A 32 7.05 -13.27 -8.69
C LYS A 32 6.43 -12.93 -7.34
N PRO A 33 5.97 -11.69 -7.11
CA PRO A 33 5.18 -11.35 -5.93
C PRO A 33 3.98 -12.29 -5.76
N ASN A 34 3.85 -12.91 -4.59
CA ASN A 34 2.74 -13.81 -4.27
C ASN A 34 1.92 -13.28 -3.08
N ARG A 35 2.60 -12.82 -2.01
CA ARG A 35 1.95 -12.33 -0.78
C ARG A 35 2.59 -11.05 -0.27
N VAL A 36 1.81 -10.29 0.48
CA VAL A 36 2.24 -9.07 1.18
C VAL A 36 2.13 -9.31 2.68
N VAL A 37 3.18 -9.00 3.43
CA VAL A 37 3.15 -9.04 4.89
C VAL A 37 2.90 -7.63 5.41
N LEU A 38 1.80 -7.47 6.13
CA LEU A 38 1.37 -6.23 6.78
C LEU A 38 1.76 -6.27 8.25
N SER A 39 2.27 -5.17 8.77
CA SER A 39 2.52 -4.96 10.19
C SER A 39 1.64 -3.84 10.68
N TYR A 40 0.77 -4.13 11.65
CA TYR A 40 -0.08 -3.15 12.32
C TYR A 40 0.70 -2.43 13.44
N LEU A 41 0.18 -1.28 13.90
CA LEU A 41 0.76 -0.57 15.04
C LEU A 41 0.75 -1.38 16.34
N SER A 42 -0.17 -2.33 16.49
CA SER A 42 -0.20 -3.26 17.62
C SER A 42 1.00 -4.23 17.65
N GLY A 43 1.83 -4.26 16.60
CA GLY A 43 2.88 -5.26 16.42
C GLY A 43 2.39 -6.55 15.76
N THR A 44 1.08 -6.73 15.60
CA THR A 44 0.51 -7.87 14.88
C THR A 44 0.95 -7.86 13.42
N ARG A 45 1.33 -9.03 12.90
CA ARG A 45 1.63 -9.23 11.49
C ARG A 45 0.58 -10.12 10.84
N GLN A 46 0.19 -9.75 9.63
CA GLN A 46 -0.73 -10.53 8.81
C GLN A 46 -0.18 -10.67 7.40
N SER A 47 -0.20 -11.89 6.87
CA SER A 47 0.09 -12.13 5.46
C SER A 47 -1.22 -12.14 4.68
N VAL A 48 -1.26 -11.42 3.55
CA VAL A 48 -2.39 -11.38 2.63
C VAL A 48 -1.95 -11.75 1.22
N SER A 49 -2.84 -12.35 0.42
CA SER A 49 -2.56 -12.57 -1.00
C SER A 49 -2.52 -11.23 -1.75
N LEU A 50 -1.97 -11.21 -2.96
CA LEU A 50 -2.06 -10.02 -3.81
C LEU A 50 -3.51 -9.68 -4.20
N ALA A 51 -4.37 -10.70 -4.34
CA ALA A 51 -5.78 -10.48 -4.64
C ALA A 51 -6.46 -9.73 -3.48
N ASP A 52 -6.23 -10.19 -2.24
CA ASP A 52 -6.75 -9.54 -1.04
C ASP A 52 -6.18 -8.13 -0.88
N TRP A 53 -4.87 -7.96 -1.11
CA TRP A 53 -4.23 -6.63 -1.08
C TRP A 53 -4.94 -5.63 -2.01
N HIS A 54 -5.30 -6.04 -3.22
CA HIS A 54 -6.02 -5.19 -4.17
C HIS A 54 -7.49 -4.97 -3.81
N ALA A 55 -8.06 -5.80 -2.95
CA ALA A 55 -9.41 -5.62 -2.41
C ALA A 55 -9.43 -4.68 -1.19
N LEU A 56 -8.29 -4.48 -0.51
CA LEU A 56 -8.19 -3.54 0.60
C LEU A 56 -8.33 -2.09 0.10
N ASP A 57 -9.20 -1.31 0.76
CA ASP A 57 -9.26 0.14 0.57
C ASP A 57 -8.13 0.81 1.38
N LEU A 58 -6.98 0.99 0.73
CA LEU A 58 -5.76 1.52 1.34
C LEU A 58 -5.41 2.88 0.77
N ARG A 59 -5.12 3.83 1.65
CA ARG A 59 -4.56 5.15 1.31
C ARG A 59 -3.13 5.24 1.79
N ARG A 60 -2.21 5.61 0.89
CA ARG A 60 -0.77 5.75 1.23
C ARG A 60 -0.53 6.94 2.15
N TYR A 61 0.28 6.72 3.19
CA TYR A 61 0.68 7.74 4.16
C TYR A 61 2.21 7.94 4.19
N PRO A 62 2.71 9.18 4.31
CA PRO A 62 1.96 10.42 4.16
C PRO A 62 1.43 10.55 2.73
N GLN A 63 0.26 11.19 2.58
CA GLN A 63 -0.27 11.49 1.26
C GLN A 63 0.68 12.49 0.60
N LYS A 64 1.35 12.07 -0.49
CA LYS A 64 2.17 12.99 -1.26
C LYS A 64 1.26 14.10 -1.78
N LYS A 65 1.57 15.36 -1.50
CA LYS A 65 0.91 16.49 -2.16
C LYS A 65 1.22 16.38 -3.65
N GLN A 66 0.21 16.17 -4.48
CA GLN A 66 0.35 16.39 -5.91
C GLN A 66 0.68 17.87 -6.09
N LYS A 67 1.85 18.18 -6.66
CA LYS A 67 2.12 19.53 -7.16
C LYS A 67 1.11 19.76 -8.27
N GLN A 68 0.08 20.58 -8.02
CA GLN A 68 -0.74 21.13 -9.09
C GLN A 68 0.22 21.87 -10.02
N GLY A 69 0.32 21.42 -11.27
CA GLY A 69 1.08 22.13 -12.29
C GLY A 69 0.48 23.53 -12.42
N VAL A 70 1.26 24.54 -12.07
CA VAL A 70 0.92 25.91 -12.44
C VAL A 70 0.95 25.93 -13.98
N PRO A 71 -0.13 26.35 -14.66
CA PRO A 71 -0.07 26.51 -16.11
C PRO A 71 0.97 27.59 -16.41
N SER A 72 2.01 27.20 -17.13
CA SER A 72 2.96 28.15 -17.72
C SER A 72 2.20 28.91 -18.81
N MET A 73 1.70 30.10 -18.48
CA MET A 73 1.33 31.08 -19.50
C MET A 73 2.63 31.70 -20.02
N ALA A 74 3.05 31.22 -21.18
CA ALA A 74 3.98 31.90 -22.07
C ALA A 74 3.17 32.45 -23.25
#